data_AF-A0A2N1DCD6-F1
#
_entry.id   AF-A0A2N1DCD6-F1
#
_cell.length_a   1.000
_cell.length_b   1.000
_cell.length_c   1.000
_cell.angle_alpha   90.00
_cell.angle_beta   90.00
_cell.angle_gamma   90.00
#
_symmetry.space_group_name_H-M   'P 1'
#
loop_
_entity.id
_entity.type
_entity.pdbx_description
1 polymer ?
#
loop_
_entity_poly.entity_id
_entity_poly.type
_entity_poly.pdbx_seq_one_letter_code
_entity_poly.pdbx_strand_id
1 'polypeptide(L)'
;MQDCNSCGKCCVKYSNGDLSASDQDIDMWELFKPDIAAYVKKGLIWFSPKSGKQLSLCPFLRETKNLKEPTKNHYTCDIYYDRPEDCRFYPVTVKQMINDECEMLQEGDLRNPKQAQKDLDHLLADSRQAFDES
;
A
#
# COMPACT_ATOMS: atom_id res chain seq x y z
N MET A 1 -10.04 15.73 2.59
CA MET A 1 -8.90 14.83 2.41
C MET A 1 -7.81 15.52 1.59
N GLN A 2 -6.55 15.35 1.98
CA GLN A 2 -5.38 15.80 1.22
C GLN A 2 -4.68 14.63 0.50
N ASP A 3 -3.77 14.96 -0.40
CA ASP A 3 -2.98 13.96 -1.14
C ASP A 3 -2.10 13.11 -0.21
N CYS A 4 -1.82 11.87 -0.64
CA CYS A 4 -0.85 11.02 0.04
C CYS A 4 0.54 11.67 0.00
N ASN A 5 1.16 11.82 1.17
CA ASN A 5 2.48 12.43 1.32
C ASN A 5 3.64 11.41 1.39
N SER A 6 3.33 10.14 1.10
CA SER A 6 4.25 9.01 1.16
C SER A 6 4.96 8.84 2.52
N CYS A 7 4.24 9.05 3.62
CA CYS A 7 4.75 8.78 4.98
C CYS A 7 5.09 7.31 5.26
N GLY A 8 4.62 6.37 4.41
CA GLY A 8 4.94 4.95 4.48
C GLY A 8 4.29 4.15 5.61
N LYS A 9 3.46 4.76 6.47
CA LYS A 9 2.79 4.09 7.61
C LYS A 9 2.02 2.84 7.18
N CYS A 10 1.19 2.96 6.14
CA CYS A 10 0.43 1.82 5.60
C CYS A 10 1.37 0.76 5.00
N CYS A 11 2.40 1.17 4.25
CA CYS A 11 3.36 0.24 3.65
C CYS A 11 4.10 -0.58 4.72
N VAL A 12 4.57 0.07 5.78
CA VAL A 12 5.27 -0.62 6.88
C VAL A 12 4.31 -1.52 7.64
N LYS A 13 3.11 -1.02 8.00
CA LYS A 13 2.11 -1.76 8.79
C LYS A 13 1.71 -3.07 8.13
N TYR A 14 1.34 -3.03 6.84
CA TYR A 14 0.79 -4.20 6.16
C TYR A 14 1.84 -5.13 5.56
N SER A 15 3.10 -4.69 5.47
CA SER A 15 4.16 -5.50 4.86
C SER A 15 4.51 -6.81 5.58
N ASN A 16 4.10 -6.98 6.84
CA ASN A 16 4.41 -8.14 7.67
C ASN A 16 3.39 -9.28 7.51
N GLY A 17 3.06 -9.62 6.26
CA GLY A 17 2.17 -10.74 5.93
C GLY A 17 0.69 -10.40 5.79
N ASP A 18 0.31 -9.13 5.90
CA ASP A 18 -1.07 -8.67 5.70
C ASP A 18 -1.34 -8.22 4.25
N LEU A 19 -0.42 -8.51 3.33
CA LEU A 19 -0.55 -8.24 1.90
C LEU A 19 -0.59 -9.55 1.12
N SER A 20 -1.48 -9.61 0.15
CA SER A 20 -1.57 -10.66 -0.85
C SER A 20 -1.39 -10.09 -2.26
N ALA A 21 -1.06 -10.96 -3.20
CA ALA A 21 -1.06 -10.67 -4.63
C ALA A 21 -2.08 -11.59 -5.28
N SER A 22 -2.77 -11.11 -6.32
CA SER A 22 -3.63 -11.98 -7.12
C SER A 22 -2.79 -12.96 -7.92
N ASP A 23 -3.36 -14.11 -8.29
CA ASP A 23 -2.70 -15.09 -9.17
C ASP A 23 -2.25 -14.43 -10.48
N GLN A 24 -3.06 -13.50 -11.01
CA GLN A 24 -2.73 -12.75 -12.22
C GLN A 24 -1.49 -11.86 -12.06
N ASP A 25 -1.31 -11.19 -10.91
CA ASP A 25 -0.12 -10.40 -10.64
C ASP A 25 1.13 -11.30 -10.55
N ILE A 26 0.99 -12.44 -9.87
CA ILE A 26 2.09 -13.42 -9.72
C ILE A 26 2.50 -13.97 -11.09
N ASP A 27 1.55 -14.42 -11.91
CA ASP A 27 1.79 -14.93 -13.26
C ASP A 27 2.50 -13.86 -14.11
N MET A 28 2.06 -12.60 -14.05
CA MET A 28 2.69 -11.50 -14.76
C MET A 28 4.13 -11.23 -14.29
N TRP A 29 4.39 -11.32 -12.98
CA TRP A 29 5.76 -11.15 -12.48
C TRP A 29 6.67 -12.30 -12.88
N GLU A 30 6.18 -13.54 -12.87
CA GLU A 30 6.96 -14.70 -13.32
C GLU A 30 7.38 -14.57 -14.79
N LEU A 31 6.53 -14.00 -15.64
CA LEU A 31 6.83 -13.79 -17.06
C LEU A 31 7.71 -12.56 -17.32
N PHE A 32 7.47 -11.44 -16.63
CA PHE A 32 8.00 -10.13 -17.03
C PHE A 32 8.82 -9.40 -15.96
N LYS A 33 8.75 -9.82 -14.70
CA LYS A 33 9.40 -9.18 -13.54
C LYS A 33 10.06 -10.21 -12.62
N PRO A 34 11.07 -10.95 -13.12
CA PRO A 34 11.70 -12.05 -12.36
C PRO A 34 12.34 -11.58 -11.05
N ASP A 35 12.71 -10.30 -10.96
CA ASP A 35 13.20 -9.64 -9.75
C ASP A 35 12.12 -9.49 -8.67
N ILE A 36 10.85 -9.28 -9.06
CA ILE A 36 9.69 -9.28 -8.16
C ILE A 36 9.29 -10.72 -7.81
N ALA A 37 9.17 -11.58 -8.84
CA ALA A 37 8.79 -12.97 -8.67
C ALA A 37 9.73 -13.76 -7.76
N ALA A 38 11.02 -13.38 -7.69
CA ALA A 38 11.99 -13.98 -6.77
C ALA A 38 11.57 -13.90 -5.28
N TYR A 39 10.66 -12.99 -4.93
CA TYR A 39 10.13 -12.85 -3.57
C TYR A 39 8.78 -13.55 -3.34
N VAL A 40 8.27 -14.29 -4.33
CA VAL A 40 7.05 -15.09 -4.23
C VAL A 40 7.41 -16.51 -3.80
N LYS A 41 6.62 -17.10 -2.89
CA LYS A 41 6.77 -18.49 -2.46
C LYS A 41 5.41 -19.14 -2.24
N LYS A 42 5.07 -20.14 -3.06
CA LYS A 42 3.79 -20.87 -2.98
C LYS A 42 2.57 -19.93 -3.03
N GLY A 43 2.58 -18.95 -3.93
CA GLY A 43 1.50 -17.96 -4.07
C GLY A 43 1.50 -16.86 -3.00
N LEU A 44 2.48 -16.84 -2.08
CA LEU A 44 2.55 -15.86 -0.99
C LEU A 44 3.73 -14.90 -1.16
N ILE A 45 3.56 -13.68 -0.64
CA ILE A 45 4.57 -12.62 -0.59
C ILE A 45 4.77 -12.13 0.86
N TRP A 46 5.89 -11.53 1.26
CA TRP A 46 7.20 -11.47 0.59
C TRP A 46 8.16 -12.45 1.27
N PHE A 47 8.88 -13.25 0.50
CA PHE A 47 9.85 -14.22 1.03
C PHE A 47 11.24 -13.90 0.52
N SER A 48 12.25 -14.03 1.38
CA SER A 48 13.64 -13.85 0.99
C SER A 48 14.04 -14.92 -0.05
N PRO A 49 14.51 -14.57 -1.26
CA PRO A 49 14.98 -15.54 -2.25
C PRO A 49 16.19 -16.36 -1.75
N LYS A 50 16.98 -15.80 -0.82
CA LYS A 50 18.19 -16.44 -0.29
C LYS A 50 17.89 -17.43 0.84
N SER A 51 17.01 -17.07 1.77
CA SER A 51 16.75 -17.86 2.98
C SER A 51 15.41 -18.59 2.96
N GLY A 52 14.51 -18.23 2.04
CA GLY A 52 13.15 -18.73 1.98
C GLY A 52 12.26 -18.36 3.16
N LYS A 53 12.72 -17.46 4.05
CA LYS A 53 11.95 -16.93 5.20
C LYS A 53 11.06 -15.78 4.79
N GLN A 54 9.90 -15.66 5.42
CA GLN A 54 9.02 -14.50 5.24
C GLN A 54 9.72 -13.24 5.74
N LEU A 55 9.61 -12.17 4.96
CA LEU A 55 10.11 -10.85 5.29
C LEU A 55 9.05 -10.10 6.10
N SER A 56 9.49 -9.37 7.12
CA SER A 56 8.61 -8.51 7.91
C SER A 56 8.38 -7.14 7.27
N LEU A 57 9.15 -6.80 6.24
CA LEU A 57 9.08 -5.54 5.50
C LEU A 57 9.13 -5.81 4.01
N CYS A 58 8.38 -5.01 3.24
CA CYS A 58 8.36 -5.11 1.79
C CYS A 58 9.78 -4.86 1.23
N PRO A 59 10.35 -5.78 0.43
CA PRO A 59 11.70 -5.66 -0.09
C PRO A 59 11.87 -4.55 -1.12
N PHE A 60 10.76 -3.97 -1.60
CA PHE A 60 10.72 -2.87 -2.58
C PHE A 60 10.38 -1.51 -1.96
N LEU A 61 10.17 -1.45 -0.65
CA LEU A 61 9.98 -0.19 0.06
C LEU A 61 11.34 0.47 0.29
N ARG A 62 11.45 1.76 -0.02
CA ARG A 62 12.65 2.56 0.18
C ARG A 62 12.34 3.73 1.07
N GLU A 63 13.14 3.92 2.10
CA GLU A 63 13.17 5.16 2.84
C GLU A 63 14.07 6.16 2.11
N THR A 64 13.56 7.39 1.95
CA THR A 64 14.23 8.46 1.23
C THR A 64 14.16 9.74 2.07
N LYS A 65 15.04 10.70 1.77
CA LYS A 65 15.06 11.99 2.46
C LYS A 65 14.34 13.04 1.64
N ASN A 66 13.30 13.64 2.21
CA ASN A 66 12.71 14.85 1.65
C ASN A 66 13.44 16.09 2.19
N LEU A 67 14.16 16.80 1.33
CA LEU A 67 14.93 17.99 1.73
C LEU A 67 14.04 19.14 2.25
N LYS A 68 12.76 19.17 1.86
CA LYS A 68 11.79 20.17 2.33
C LYS A 68 11.21 19.83 3.71
N GLU A 69 11.21 18.55 4.08
CA GLU A 69 10.68 18.04 5.35
C GLU A 69 11.68 17.06 6.00
N PRO A 70 12.86 17.53 6.43
CA PRO A 70 13.97 16.65 6.85
C PRO A 70 13.69 15.86 8.13
N THR A 71 12.63 16.22 8.87
CA THR A 71 12.20 15.57 10.11
C THR A 71 11.15 14.48 9.88
N LYS A 72 10.62 14.34 8.66
CA LYS A 72 9.62 13.33 8.32
C LYS A 72 10.26 12.25 7.45
N ASN A 73 9.91 10.99 7.73
CA ASN A 73 10.28 9.89 6.87
C ASN A 73 9.46 9.97 5.58
N HIS A 74 10.13 9.78 4.44
CA HIS A 74 9.48 9.69 3.14
C HIS A 74 9.79 8.33 2.54
N TYR A 75 8.78 7.66 2.01
CA TYR A 75 8.94 6.34 1.43
C TYR A 75 8.57 6.30 -0.04
N THR A 76 9.29 5.51 -0.82
CA THR A 76 8.98 5.22 -2.22
C THR A 76 8.88 3.72 -2.44
N CYS A 77 8.13 3.32 -3.47
CA CYS A 77 7.97 1.93 -3.86
C CYS A 77 8.68 1.72 -5.19
N ASP A 78 9.70 0.85 -5.22
CA ASP A 78 10.45 0.57 -6.45
C ASP A 78 9.59 -0.14 -7.51
N ILE A 79 8.50 -0.78 -7.08
CA ILE A 79 7.57 -1.53 -7.93
C ILE A 79 6.21 -0.85 -8.03
N TYR A 80 6.14 0.48 -7.98
CA TYR A 80 4.86 1.21 -7.86
C TYR A 80 3.79 0.79 -8.90
N TYR A 81 4.20 0.52 -10.14
CA TYR A 81 3.29 0.07 -11.21
C TYR A 81 3.08 -1.45 -11.25
N ASP A 82 3.98 -2.20 -10.63
CA ASP A 82 3.97 -3.67 -10.57
C ASP A 82 3.60 -4.15 -9.15
N ARG A 83 2.97 -3.29 -8.34
CA ARG A 83 2.65 -3.58 -6.95
C ARG A 83 1.48 -4.58 -6.87
N PRO A 84 1.45 -5.45 -5.83
CA PRO A 84 0.35 -6.39 -5.66
C PRO A 84 -1.01 -5.69 -5.65
N GLU A 85 -2.04 -6.40 -6.11
CA GLU A 85 -3.44 -5.97 -6.10
C GLU A 85 -3.85 -5.31 -4.78
N ASP A 86 -3.58 -5.93 -3.63
CA ASP A 86 -3.93 -5.35 -2.33
C ASP A 86 -3.34 -3.95 -2.15
N CYS A 87 -2.04 -3.78 -2.46
CA CYS A 87 -1.38 -2.47 -2.38
C CYS A 87 -2.03 -1.42 -3.30
N ARG A 88 -2.68 -1.84 -4.40
CA ARG A 88 -3.37 -0.92 -5.32
C ARG A 88 -4.62 -0.31 -4.73
N PHE A 89 -5.27 -1.02 -3.82
CA PHE A 89 -6.55 -0.62 -3.24
C PHE A 89 -6.43 0.18 -1.95
N TYR A 90 -5.23 0.24 -1.35
CA TYR A 90 -5.00 1.02 -0.14
C TYR A 90 -4.99 2.54 -0.38
N PRO A 91 -5.62 3.32 0.52
CA PRO A 91 -6.48 2.87 1.62
C PRO A 91 -7.91 2.47 1.18
N VAL A 92 -8.48 1.46 1.84
CA VAL A 92 -9.80 0.92 1.48
C VAL A 92 -10.93 1.68 2.17
N THR A 93 -10.78 2.03 3.44
CA THR A 93 -11.82 2.74 4.20
C THR A 93 -11.26 3.88 5.03
N VAL A 94 -12.06 4.91 5.28
CA VAL A 94 -11.73 6.00 6.21
C VAL A 94 -11.55 5.46 7.63
N LYS A 95 -12.32 4.43 8.04
CA LYS A 95 -12.13 3.77 9.33
C LYS A 95 -10.72 3.18 9.46
N GLN A 96 -10.23 2.53 8.41
CA GLN A 96 -8.85 2.04 8.35
C GLN A 96 -7.85 3.19 8.39
N MET A 97 -8.07 4.25 7.59
CA MET A 97 -7.21 5.43 7.60
C MET A 97 -7.09 6.06 9.01
N ILE A 98 -8.19 6.10 9.78
CA ILE A 98 -8.18 6.58 11.17
C ILE A 98 -7.32 5.66 12.05
N ASN A 99 -7.52 4.34 11.95
CA ASN A 99 -6.76 3.34 12.72
C ASN A 99 -5.26 3.30 12.35
N ASP A 100 -4.93 3.74 11.15
CA ASP A 100 -3.57 3.80 10.62
C ASP A 100 -2.92 5.19 10.82
N GLU A 101 -3.63 6.13 11.44
CA GLU A 101 -3.21 7.52 11.60
C GLU A 101 -2.74 8.13 10.27
N CYS A 102 -3.53 7.88 9.23
CA CYS A 102 -3.25 8.29 7.86
C CYS A 102 -3.27 9.81 7.76
N GLU A 103 -2.16 10.37 7.28
CA GLU A 103 -1.96 11.82 7.18
C GLU A 103 -2.73 12.45 6.01
N MET A 104 -3.44 11.65 5.20
CA MET A 104 -4.39 12.18 4.21
C MET A 104 -5.65 12.75 4.87
N LEU A 105 -5.99 12.28 6.08
CA LEU A 105 -7.17 12.74 6.81
C LEU A 105 -6.93 14.14 7.41
N GLN A 106 -7.90 15.01 7.21
CA GLN A 106 -7.97 16.36 7.77
C GLN A 106 -9.07 16.43 8.84
N GLU A 107 -9.08 17.48 9.67
CA GLU A 107 -10.07 17.65 10.74
C GLU A 107 -11.54 17.58 10.25
N GLY A 108 -11.81 18.02 9.02
CA GLY A 108 -13.13 17.88 8.39
C GLY A 108 -13.52 16.42 8.15
N ASP A 109 -12.56 15.60 7.70
CA ASP A 109 -12.78 14.19 7.38
C ASP A 109 -13.12 13.38 8.64
N LEU A 110 -12.47 13.70 9.77
CA LEU A 110 -12.73 13.08 11.07
C LEU A 110 -14.11 13.42 11.65
N ARG A 111 -14.60 14.65 11.38
CA ARG A 111 -15.93 15.10 11.83
C ARG A 111 -17.07 14.52 11.00
N ASN A 112 -16.82 14.15 9.75
CA ASN A 112 -17.81 13.54 8.88
C ASN A 112 -17.25 12.34 8.09
N PRO A 113 -16.99 11.20 8.76
CA PRO A 113 -16.34 10.04 8.13
C PRO A 113 -17.12 9.47 6.94
N LYS A 114 -18.46 9.59 6.93
CA LYS A 114 -19.29 9.13 5.81
C LYS A 114 -19.06 9.95 4.55
N GLN A 115 -18.93 11.27 4.68
CA GLN A 115 -18.59 12.11 3.53
C GLN A 115 -17.15 11.86 3.09
N ALA A 116 -16.22 11.74 4.05
CA ALA A 116 -14.83 11.43 3.75
C ALA A 116 -14.67 10.09 3.00
N GLN A 117 -15.51 9.09 3.28
CA GLN A 117 -15.50 7.83 2.56
C GLN A 117 -15.91 8.02 1.09
N LYS A 118 -16.93 8.82 0.82
CA LYS A 118 -17.32 9.17 -0.56
C LYS A 118 -16.20 9.92 -1.28
N ASP A 119 -15.54 10.84 -0.59
CA ASP A 119 -14.42 11.59 -1.15
C ASP A 119 -13.23 10.65 -1.45
N LEU A 120 -12.96 9.68 -0.58
CA LEU A 120 -11.95 8.64 -0.79
C LEU A 120 -12.29 7.75 -1.99
N ASP A 121 -13.53 7.31 -2.11
CA ASP A 121 -13.96 6.46 -3.22
C ASP A 121 -13.91 7.21 -4.55
N HIS A 122 -14.21 8.51 -4.56
CA HIS A 122 -14.01 9.36 -5.73
C HIS A 122 -12.52 9.53 -6.07
N LEU A 123 -11.65 9.74 -5.07
CA LEU A 123 -10.20 9.86 -5.25
C LEU A 123 -9.58 8.59 -5.85
N LEU A 124 -10.10 7.41 -5.49
CA LEU A 124 -9.57 6.11 -5.89
C LEU A 124 -10.38 5.42 -7.00
N ALA A 125 -11.30 6.13 -7.66
CA ALA A 125 -12.21 5.56 -8.67
C ALA A 125 -11.47 4.89 -9.85
N ASP A 126 -10.29 5.39 -10.22
CA ASP A 126 -9.45 4.80 -11.28
C ASP A 126 -8.69 3.56 -10.81
N SER A 127 -8.52 3.38 -9.49
CA SER A 127 -7.73 2.30 -8.89
C SER A 127 -8.58 1.17 -8.34
N ARG A 128 -9.79 1.46 -7.84
CA ARG A 128 -10.69 0.45 -7.25
C ARG A 128 -12.16 0.85 -7.35
N GLN A 129 -13.03 -0.13 -7.15
CA GLN A 129 -14.45 0.13 -6.93
C GLN A 129 -14.68 0.85 -5.59
N ALA A 130 -15.76 1.62 -5.53
CA ALA A 130 -16.20 2.26 -4.30
C ALA A 130 -16.47 1.22 -3.21
N PHE A 131 -16.15 1.55 -1.97
CA PHE A 131 -16.46 0.67 -0.85
C PHE A 131 -17.96 0.72 -0.54
N ASP A 132 -18.64 -0.41 -0.69
CA ASP A 132 -20.05 -0.53 -0.33
C ASP A 132 -20.18 -1.11 1.09
N GLU A 133 -20.64 -0.30 2.04
CA GLU A 133 -21.09 -0.80 3.35
C GLU A 133 -22.49 -1.42 3.18
N SER A 134 -22.56 -2.61 2.60
CA SER A 134 -23.79 -3.40 2.53
C SER A 134 -24.29 -3.80 3.91
#